data_AF-A0AAU9E559-F1
#
_entry.id   AF-A0AAU9E559-F1
#
_cell.length_a   1.000
_cell.length_b   1.000
_cell.length_c   1.000
_cell.angle_alpha   90.00
_cell.angle_beta   90.00
_cell.angle_gamma   90.00
#
_symmetry.space_group_name_H-M   'P 1'
#
loop_
_entity.id
_entity.type
_entity.pdbx_description
1 polymer ?
#
loop_
_entity_poly.entity_id
_entity_poly.type
_entity_poly.pdbx_seq_one_letter_code
_entity_poly.pdbx_strand_id
1 'polypeptide(L)'
;MIKETNYPARAEKLNWGALLLTPIWAIVHKKYFIAILSLVPFVGLFVSVLALIYGGRWAWDSKPWISEVCFEDNCTYWNIAAIIIYILLFLILLLK
;
A
#
# COMPACT_ATOMS: atom_id res chain seq x y z
N MET A 1 -0.89 -12.41 22.82
CA MET A 1 -1.59 -13.41 22.00
C MET A 1 -1.23 -13.13 20.55
N ILE A 2 -0.23 -13.84 20.01
CA ILE A 2 0.07 -13.76 18.57
C ILE A 2 -1.07 -14.53 17.90
N LYS A 3 -1.98 -13.85 17.20
CA LYS A 3 -2.92 -14.56 16.33
C LYS A 3 -2.07 -15.24 15.27
N GLU A 4 -2.11 -16.57 15.18
CA GLU A 4 -1.76 -17.25 13.95
C GLU A 4 -2.82 -16.89 12.91
N THR A 5 -2.68 -15.70 12.32
CA THR A 5 -3.46 -15.30 11.16
C THR A 5 -2.88 -16.02 9.98
N ASN A 6 -3.61 -17.00 9.47
CA ASN A 6 -3.33 -17.60 8.17
C ASN A 6 -3.68 -16.54 7.10
N TYR A 7 -2.72 -15.66 6.81
CA TYR A 7 -2.88 -14.64 5.78
C TYR A 7 -2.83 -15.32 4.40
N PRO A 8 -3.60 -14.85 3.41
CA PRO A 8 -3.44 -15.34 2.05
C PRO A 8 -2.03 -15.02 1.54
N ALA A 9 -1.48 -15.88 0.68
CA ALA A 9 -0.11 -15.72 0.17
C ALA A 9 0.16 -14.32 -0.42
N ARG A 10 -0.87 -13.68 -0.99
CA ARG A 10 -0.77 -12.31 -1.52
C ARG A 10 -0.50 -11.25 -0.45
N ALA A 11 -1.00 -11.42 0.76
CA ALA A 11 -0.83 -10.44 1.85
C ALA A 11 0.61 -10.43 2.40
N GLU A 12 1.39 -11.48 2.14
CA GLU A 12 2.80 -11.57 2.53
C GLU A 12 3.76 -11.04 1.46
N LYS A 13 3.27 -10.79 0.25
CA LYS A 13 4.07 -10.20 -0.82
C LYS A 13 4.22 -8.70 -0.61
N LEU A 14 5.29 -8.16 -1.21
CA LEU A 14 5.53 -6.72 -1.23
C LEU A 14 4.39 -5.99 -1.94
N ASN A 15 3.91 -4.93 -1.31
CA ASN A 15 2.85 -4.07 -1.83
C ASN A 15 3.45 -2.75 -2.31
N TRP A 16 3.88 -2.73 -3.57
CA TRP A 16 4.50 -1.57 -4.20
C TRP A 16 3.57 -0.36 -4.25
N GLY A 17 2.27 -0.59 -4.42
CA GLY A 17 1.25 0.46 -4.34
C GLY A 17 1.17 1.08 -2.95
N ALA A 18 1.26 0.26 -1.90
CA ALA A 18 1.31 0.76 -0.52
C ALA A 18 2.56 1.59 -0.25
N LEU A 19 3.73 1.23 -0.79
CA LEU A 19 4.96 2.03 -0.68
C LEU A 19 4.83 3.37 -1.40
N LEU A 20 4.57 3.32 -2.70
CA LEU A 20 4.67 4.47 -3.61
C LEU A 20 3.53 5.48 -3.40
N LEU A 21 2.39 5.01 -2.91
CA LEU A 21 1.21 5.83 -2.66
C LEU A 21 0.80 5.80 -1.18
N THR A 22 1.77 5.65 -0.26
CA THR A 22 1.52 5.44 1.18
C THR A 22 0.41 6.33 1.78
N PRO A 23 0.41 7.67 1.60
CA PRO A 23 -0.62 8.51 2.23
C PRO A 23 -2.03 8.18 1.77
N ILE A 24 -2.23 8.07 0.45
CA ILE A 24 -3.55 7.82 -0.16
C ILE A 24 -3.99 6.38 0.12
N TRP A 25 -3.08 5.43 -0.07
CA TRP A 25 -3.31 4.02 0.19
C TRP A 25 -3.71 3.78 1.65
N ALA A 26 -3.02 4.42 2.60
CA ALA A 26 -3.29 4.28 4.02
C ALA A 26 -4.66 4.85 4.41
N ILE A 27 -5.09 5.97 3.82
CA ILE A 27 -6.44 6.51 4.04
C ILE A 27 -7.51 5.50 3.58
N VAL A 28 -7.37 4.96 2.37
CA VAL A 28 -8.35 3.99 1.82
C VAL A 28 -8.45 2.72 2.68
N HIS A 29 -7.34 2.27 3.25
CA HIS A 29 -7.29 1.09 4.13
C HIS A 29 -7.42 1.44 5.62
N LYS A 30 -7.94 2.63 5.96
CA LYS A 30 -8.25 3.08 7.33
C LYS A 30 -7.04 3.07 8.28
N LYS A 31 -5.84 3.28 7.76
CA LYS A 31 -4.58 3.43 8.51
C LYS A 31 -4.20 4.91 8.64
N TYR A 32 -5.09 5.73 9.21
CA TYR A 32 -4.93 7.19 9.27
C TYR A 32 -3.61 7.64 9.91
N PHE A 33 -3.14 6.93 10.93
CA PHE A 33 -1.85 7.24 11.57
C PHE A 33 -0.67 7.03 10.61
N ILE A 34 -0.70 5.96 9.81
CA ILE A 34 0.30 5.70 8.76
C ILE A 34 0.24 6.79 7.68
N ALA A 35 -0.96 7.25 7.33
CA ALA A 35 -1.14 8.33 6.36
C ALA A 35 -0.54 9.67 6.83
N ILE A 36 -0.69 9.99 8.10
CA ILE A 36 -0.14 11.24 8.67
C ILE A 36 1.37 11.12 8.83
N LEU A 37 1.88 10.01 9.38
CA LEU A 37 3.32 9.81 9.57
C LEU A 37 4.09 9.74 8.25
N SER A 38 3.47 9.26 7.16
CA SER A 38 4.12 9.20 5.85
C SER A 38 4.41 10.58 5.26
N LEU A 39 3.78 11.65 5.75
CA LEU A 39 4.03 13.03 5.33
C LEU A 39 5.20 13.70 6.07
N VAL A 40 5.67 13.12 7.17
CA VAL A 40 6.81 13.64 7.93
C VAL A 40 8.11 13.24 7.22
N PRO A 41 9.03 14.17 6.91
CA PRO A 41 10.31 13.82 6.28
C PRO A 41 11.10 12.78 7.09
N PHE A 42 11.86 11.92 6.41
CA PHE A 42 12.60 10.77 6.97
C PHE A 42 11.73 9.69 7.64
N VAL A 43 10.89 10.04 8.62
CA VAL A 43 9.91 9.14 9.24
C VAL A 43 9.00 8.54 8.19
N GLY A 44 8.56 9.34 7.22
CA GLY A 44 7.68 8.91 6.16
C GLY A 44 8.33 7.90 5.22
N LEU A 45 9.64 7.97 5.01
CA LEU A 45 10.38 6.95 4.25
C LEU A 45 10.35 5.61 5.00
N PHE A 46 10.65 5.61 6.30
CA PHE A 46 10.57 4.40 7.13
C PHE A 46 9.15 3.81 7.13
N VAL A 47 8.13 4.65 7.34
CA VAL A 47 6.73 4.22 7.35
C VAL A 47 6.29 3.68 6.00
N SER A 48 6.74 4.27 4.90
CA SER A 48 6.44 3.79 3.55
C SER A 48 7.10 2.41 3.28
N VAL A 49 8.31 2.19 3.79
CA VAL A 49 8.97 0.86 3.73
C VAL A 49 8.22 -0.17 4.59
N LEU A 50 7.72 0.22 5.77
CA LEU A 50 6.84 -0.66 6.54
C LEU A 50 5.54 -0.96 5.78
N ALA A 51 4.97 0.01 5.07
CA ALA A 51 3.81 -0.21 4.20
C ALA A 51 4.13 -1.13 3.01
N LEU A 52 5.35 -1.11 2.46
CA LEU A 52 5.77 -2.09 1.44
C LEU A 52 5.66 -3.52 1.95
N ILE A 53 6.17 -3.77 3.15
CA ILE A 53 6.31 -5.13 3.72
C ILE A 53 5.00 -5.60 4.34
N TYR A 54 4.35 -4.76 5.15
CA TYR A 54 3.16 -5.11 5.92
C TYR A 54 1.86 -4.63 5.29
N GLY A 55 1.91 -3.86 4.21
CA GLY A 55 0.73 -3.27 3.58
C GLY A 55 -0.29 -4.31 3.11
N GLY A 56 0.17 -5.47 2.62
CA GLY A 56 -0.73 -6.59 2.27
C GLY A 56 -1.57 -7.04 3.46
N ARG A 57 -0.92 -7.34 4.60
CA ARG A 57 -1.59 -7.71 5.86
C ARG A 57 -2.51 -6.62 6.38
N TRP A 58 -2.04 -5.37 6.36
CA TRP A 58 -2.85 -4.22 6.78
C TRP A 58 -4.10 -4.00 5.92
N ALA A 59 -4.00 -4.23 4.61
CA ALA A 59 -5.14 -4.18 3.71
C ALA A 59 -6.11 -5.34 3.92
N TRP A 60 -5.59 -6.54 4.15
CA TRP A 60 -6.40 -7.71 4.50
C TRP A 60 -7.25 -7.44 5.74
N ASP A 61 -6.64 -6.89 6.79
CA ASP A 61 -7.30 -6.60 8.05
C ASP A 61 -8.20 -5.33 8.03
N SER A 62 -8.19 -4.55 6.94
CA SER A 62 -8.89 -3.25 6.88
C SER A 62 -10.40 -3.35 6.67
N LYS A 63 -10.85 -4.43 6.02
CA LYS A 63 -12.26 -4.70 5.69
C LYS A 63 -12.45 -6.19 5.35
N PRO A 64 -13.68 -6.72 5.47
CA PRO A 64 -13.98 -8.05 4.94
C PRO A 64 -13.84 -8.06 3.41
N TRP A 65 -13.21 -9.12 2.89
CA TRP A 65 -13.08 -9.38 1.45
C TRP A 65 -14.03 -10.49 1.04
N ILE A 66 -14.65 -10.36 -0.13
CA ILE A 66 -15.59 -11.35 -0.66
C ILE A 66 -14.86 -12.65 -1.04
N SER A 67 -13.62 -12.52 -1.53
CA SER A 67 -12.73 -13.63 -1.88
C SER A 67 -11.27 -13.19 -1.86
N GLU A 68 -10.34 -14.14 -1.82
CA GLU A 68 -8.91 -13.87 -1.96
C GLU A 68 -8.56 -13.24 -3.32
N VAL A 69 -9.28 -13.62 -4.38
CA VAL A 69 -9.10 -13.05 -5.72
C VAL A 69 -9.41 -11.54 -5.71
N CYS A 70 -10.52 -11.14 -5.09
CA CYS A 70 -10.89 -9.71 -4.98
C CYS A 70 -9.83 -8.91 -4.20
N PHE A 71 -9.21 -9.52 -3.19
CA PHE A 71 -8.10 -8.90 -2.47
C PHE A 71 -6.83 -8.78 -3.33
N GLU A 72 -6.48 -9.83 -4.08
CA GLU A 72 -5.33 -9.81 -4.97
C GLU A 72 -5.47 -8.78 -6.10
N ASP A 73 -6.67 -8.66 -6.68
CA ASP A 73 -6.99 -7.64 -7.67
C ASP A 73 -6.81 -6.25 -7.07
N ASN A 74 -7.32 -5.99 -5.87
CA ASN A 74 -7.12 -4.70 -5.20
C ASN A 74 -5.63 -4.38 -5.02
N CYS A 75 -4.82 -5.32 -4.50
CA CYS A 75 -3.38 -5.12 -4.38
C CYS A 75 -2.70 -4.88 -5.74
N THR A 76 -3.18 -5.52 -6.80
CA THR A 76 -2.64 -5.35 -8.15
C THR A 76 -3.03 -3.99 -8.74
N TYR A 77 -4.27 -3.52 -8.56
CA TYR A 77 -4.71 -2.21 -8.98
C TYR A 77 -3.93 -1.09 -8.30
N TRP A 78 -3.59 -1.24 -7.02
CA TRP A 78 -2.72 -0.27 -6.34
C TRP A 78 -1.30 -0.24 -6.91
N ASN A 79 -0.72 -1.39 -7.27
CA ASN A 79 0.57 -1.45 -7.95
C ASN A 79 0.50 -0.77 -9.33
N ILE A 80 -0.55 -1.04 -10.11
CA ILE A 80 -0.76 -0.44 -11.44
C ILE A 80 -0.96 1.08 -11.32
N ALA A 81 -1.79 1.54 -10.37
CA ALA A 81 -2.02 2.95 -10.13
C ALA A 81 -0.71 3.69 -9.78
N ALA A 82 0.13 3.09 -8.94
CA ALA A 82 1.44 3.64 -8.62
C ALA A 82 2.33 3.76 -9.86
N ILE A 83 2.39 2.72 -10.69
CA ILE A 83 3.16 2.74 -11.94
C ILE A 83 2.67 3.87 -12.86
N ILE A 84 1.36 3.97 -13.10
CA ILE A 84 0.78 4.99 -13.97
C ILE A 84 1.10 6.40 -13.45
N ILE A 85 0.89 6.65 -12.16
CA ILE A 85 1.14 7.96 -11.55
C ILE A 85 2.62 8.35 -11.69
N TYR A 86 3.55 7.44 -11.38
CA TYR A 86 4.98 7.74 -11.47
C TYR A 86 5.45 7.92 -12.92
N ILE A 87 4.91 7.17 -13.88
CA ILE A 87 5.19 7.40 -15.32
C ILE A 87 4.71 8.79 -15.73
N LEU A 88 3.50 9.19 -15.36
CA LEU A 88 2.97 10.52 -15.68
C LEU A 88 3.81 11.64 -15.05
N LEU A 89 4.19 11.50 -13.77
CA LEU A 89 5.07 12.45 -13.09
C LEU A 89 6.44 12.55 -13.77
N PHE A 90 7.01 11.42 -14.17
CA PHE A 90 8.27 11.37 -14.90
C PHE A 90 8.17 12.07 -16.27
N LEU A 91 7.12 11.83 -17.04
CA LEU A 91 6.88 12.51 -18.32
C LEU A 91 6.70 14.03 -18.13
N ILE A 92 5.96 14.45 -17.11
CA ILE A 92 5.80 15.88 -16.77
C ILE A 92 7.15 16.51 -16.42
N LEU A 93 8.03 15.81 -15.72
CA LEU A 93 9.38 16.30 -15.41
C LEU A 93 10.27 16.41 -16.64
N LEU A 94 10.13 15.51 -17.62
CA LEU A 94 10.89 15.55 -18.87
C LEU A 94 10.43 16.63 -19.86
N LEU A 95 9.14 16.98 -19.83
CA LEU A 95 8.54 17.97 -20.73
C LEU A 95 8.60 19.41 -20.19
N LYS A 96 9.14 19.59 -18.98
CA LYS A 96 9.47 20.90 -18.39
C LYS A 96 10.89 21.31 -18.78
#